data_AF-A0A2T0Q7D6-F1
#
_entry.id   AF-A0A2T0Q7D6-F1
#
_cell.length_a   1.000
_cell.length_b   1.000
_cell.length_c   1.000
_cell.angle_alpha   90.00
_cell.angle_beta   90.00
_cell.angle_gamma   90.00
#
_symmetry.space_group_name_H-M   'P 1'
#
loop_
_entity.id
_entity.type
_entity.pdbx_description
1 polymer ?
#
loop_
_entity_poly.entity_id
_entity_poly.type
_entity_poly.pdbx_seq_one_letter_code
_entity_poly.pdbx_strand_id
1 'polypeptide(L)'
;MTMMATVAVLGMAALSAAPASAAPQVRGVHVYDYTDFEGPNTWLNGNVGQCYYVGSGWNDRINSARTESSRVVELWDNHDCTGGAIVVDRSGYRSIGNWVSAYRIR
;
A
#
# COMPACT_ATOMS: atom_id res chain seq x y z
N MET A 1 -11.16 -19.51 66.94
CA MET A 1 -11.52 -18.86 65.67
C MET A 1 -10.33 -18.07 65.17
N THR A 2 -9.58 -18.60 64.20
CA THR A 2 -8.86 -17.78 63.21
C THR A 2 -8.59 -18.66 61.99
N MET A 3 -9.22 -18.33 60.86
CA MET A 3 -8.95 -18.91 59.55
C MET A 3 -7.68 -18.25 58.97
N MET A 4 -6.82 -19.02 58.30
CA MET A 4 -5.87 -18.46 57.34
C MET A 4 -6.14 -19.06 55.97
N ALA A 5 -6.36 -18.15 55.02
CA ALA A 5 -6.87 -18.39 53.69
C ALA A 5 -5.77 -18.93 52.76
N THR A 6 -6.14 -19.93 51.97
CA THR A 6 -5.44 -20.36 50.75
C THR A 6 -5.48 -19.25 49.71
N VAL A 7 -4.31 -18.79 49.26
CA VAL A 7 -4.18 -17.97 48.05
C VAL A 7 -3.95 -18.92 46.88
N ALA A 8 -4.97 -19.09 46.03
CA ALA A 8 -4.82 -19.75 44.75
C ALA A 8 -4.24 -18.74 43.73
N VAL A 9 -3.01 -18.99 43.27
CA VAL A 9 -2.42 -18.23 42.18
C VAL A 9 -2.94 -18.80 40.85
N LEU A 10 -3.92 -18.12 40.26
CA LEU A 10 -4.34 -18.36 38.88
C LEU A 10 -3.28 -17.77 37.95
N GLY A 11 -2.41 -18.62 37.40
CA GLY A 11 -1.49 -18.22 36.34
C GLY A 11 -2.25 -18.03 35.02
N MET A 12 -2.40 -16.79 34.58
CA MET A 12 -2.85 -16.49 33.21
C MET A 12 -1.80 -17.00 32.21
N ALA A 13 -2.18 -17.97 31.39
CA ALA A 13 -1.41 -18.35 30.22
C ALA A 13 -1.37 -17.19 29.22
N ALA A 14 -0.18 -16.64 28.97
CA ALA A 14 0.03 -15.67 27.91
C ALA A 14 -0.10 -16.37 26.55
N LEU A 15 -1.16 -16.06 25.80
CA LEU A 15 -1.24 -16.41 24.39
C LEU A 15 -0.17 -15.61 23.63
N SER A 16 0.92 -16.28 23.29
CA SER A 16 1.93 -15.71 22.39
C SER A 16 1.30 -15.57 21.01
N ALA A 17 1.02 -14.34 20.58
CA ALA A 17 0.59 -14.06 19.22
C ALA A 17 1.71 -14.46 18.26
N ALA A 18 1.44 -15.39 17.35
CA ALA A 18 2.36 -15.68 16.25
C ALA A 18 2.57 -14.41 15.42
N PRO A 19 3.77 -14.15 14.89
CA PRO A 19 3.97 -13.02 14.00
C PRO A 19 3.03 -13.20 12.81
N ALA A 20 2.17 -12.21 12.57
CA ALA A 20 1.35 -12.19 11.37
C ALA A 20 2.31 -12.27 10.18
N SER A 21 2.24 -13.36 9.41
CA SER A 21 3.00 -13.49 8.18
C SER A 21 2.60 -12.34 7.28
N ALA A 22 3.51 -11.39 7.06
CA ALA A 22 3.28 -10.32 6.10
C ALA A 22 2.93 -10.98 4.76
N ALA A 23 1.81 -10.57 4.17
CA ALA A 23 1.45 -11.04 2.83
C ALA A 23 2.63 -10.80 1.88
N PRO A 24 2.80 -11.61 0.82
CA PRO A 24 3.84 -11.34 -0.17
C PRO A 24 3.58 -9.98 -0.82
N GLN A 25 4.65 -9.21 -1.05
CA GLN A 25 4.57 -8.03 -1.90
C GLN A 25 4.30 -8.47 -3.34
N VAL A 26 3.41 -7.73 -4.00
CA VAL A 26 3.06 -7.95 -5.40
C VAL A 26 3.47 -6.74 -6.23
N ARG A 27 3.68 -6.99 -7.52
CA ARG A 27 3.89 -5.93 -8.50
C ARG A 27 2.58 -5.18 -8.73
N GLY A 28 2.57 -3.88 -8.44
CA GLY A 28 1.38 -3.04 -8.53
C GLY A 28 1.22 -2.39 -9.90
N VAL A 29 1.86 -1.24 -10.09
CA VAL A 29 1.71 -0.40 -11.28
C VAL A 29 3.07 0.08 -11.78
N HIS A 30 3.23 0.13 -13.11
CA HIS A 30 4.38 0.74 -13.76
C HIS A 30 4.05 2.22 -13.96
N VAL A 31 4.86 3.09 -13.37
CA VAL A 31 4.69 4.54 -13.45
C VAL A 31 5.83 5.17 -14.23
N TYR A 32 5.51 6.27 -14.90
CA TYR A 32 6.37 6.96 -15.82
C TYR A 32 6.33 8.46 -15.53
N ASP A 33 7.49 9.08 -15.63
CA ASP A 33 7.67 10.51 -15.39
C ASP A 33 7.08 11.35 -16.53
N TYR A 34 6.98 10.79 -17.74
CA TYR A 34 6.39 11.44 -18.91
C TYR A 34 5.03 10.83 -19.29
N THR A 35 4.36 11.45 -20.24
CA THR A 35 3.12 10.92 -20.83
C THR A 35 3.41 9.69 -21.69
N ASP A 36 2.34 8.99 -22.10
CA ASP A 36 2.39 7.89 -23.07
C ASP A 36 3.28 6.69 -22.72
N PHE A 37 3.56 6.50 -21.43
CA PHE A 37 4.39 5.42 -20.89
C PHE A 37 5.86 5.54 -21.27
N GLU A 38 6.38 6.76 -21.32
CA GLU A 38 7.76 7.06 -21.71
C GLU A 38 8.62 7.64 -20.57
N GLY A 39 9.92 7.75 -20.84
CA GLY A 39 10.87 8.38 -19.93
C GLY A 39 11.25 7.52 -18.72
N PRO A 40 11.86 8.16 -17.69
CA PRO A 40 12.16 7.50 -16.43
C PRO A 40 10.93 6.80 -15.88
N ASN A 41 11.11 5.59 -15.36
CA ASN A 41 10.01 4.76 -14.93
C ASN A 41 10.40 3.85 -13.76
N THR A 42 9.41 3.43 -12.99
CA THR A 42 9.60 2.48 -11.89
C THR A 42 8.35 1.65 -11.64
N TRP A 43 8.52 0.56 -10.91
CA TRP A 43 7.42 -0.22 -10.39
C TRP A 43 7.08 0.20 -8.96
N LEU A 44 5.81 0.51 -8.73
CA LEU A 44 5.26 0.67 -7.40
C LEU A 44 4.73 -0.70 -6.93
N ASN A 45 5.45 -1.29 -5.98
CA ASN A 45 5.19 -2.64 -5.45
C ASN A 45 4.77 -2.57 -3.99
N GLY A 46 3.82 -3.42 -3.60
CA GLY A 46 3.29 -3.37 -2.24
C GLY A 46 2.43 -4.56 -1.90
N ASN A 47 1.87 -4.55 -0.71
CA ASN A 47 0.86 -5.51 -0.29
C ASN A 47 -0.53 -5.04 -0.71
N VAL A 48 -1.38 -6.00 -1.09
CA VAL A 48 -2.78 -5.71 -1.45
C VAL A 48 -3.50 -5.06 -0.27
N GLY A 49 -4.25 -3.98 -0.55
CA GLY A 49 -5.07 -3.25 0.42
C GLY A 49 -4.31 -2.25 1.30
N GLN A 50 -2.97 -2.23 1.26
CA GLN A 50 -2.16 -1.28 2.03
C GLN A 50 -1.92 0.02 1.26
N CYS A 51 -1.86 1.14 1.98
CA CYS A 51 -1.49 2.43 1.41
C CYS A 51 0.02 2.61 1.44
N TYR A 52 0.57 3.14 0.35
CA TYR A 52 1.99 3.46 0.26
C TYR A 52 2.19 4.83 -0.34
N TYR A 53 3.06 5.63 0.29
CA TYR A 53 3.65 6.81 -0.32
C TYR A 53 4.48 6.40 -1.55
N VAL A 54 4.41 7.16 -2.65
CA VAL A 54 5.15 6.86 -3.89
C VAL A 54 6.66 7.05 -3.77
N GLY A 55 7.11 7.74 -2.72
CA GLY A 55 8.51 8.09 -2.49
C GLY A 55 8.83 9.51 -2.96
N SER A 56 9.80 10.15 -2.29
CA SER A 56 10.14 11.56 -2.54
C SER A 56 10.62 11.86 -3.95
N GLY A 57 11.24 10.88 -4.63
CA GLY A 57 11.67 11.02 -6.03
C GLY A 57 10.53 10.93 -7.05
N TRP A 58 9.32 10.55 -6.63
CA TRP A 58 8.17 10.29 -7.50
C TRP A 58 6.93 11.11 -7.15
N ASN A 59 6.87 11.71 -5.95
CA ASN A 59 5.77 12.57 -5.54
C ASN A 59 5.54 13.68 -6.55
N ASP A 60 4.32 13.80 -7.07
CA ASP A 60 3.92 14.78 -8.09
C ASP A 60 4.72 14.69 -9.40
N ARG A 61 5.29 13.52 -9.73
CA ARG A 61 6.05 13.32 -11.00
C ARG A 61 5.43 12.27 -11.92
N ILE A 62 4.44 11.51 -11.46
CA ILE A 62 3.84 10.44 -12.26
C ILE A 62 2.90 11.04 -13.31
N ASN A 63 3.28 10.95 -14.59
CA ASN A 63 2.50 11.51 -15.71
C ASN A 63 1.78 10.47 -16.57
N SER A 64 2.20 9.21 -16.51
CA SER A 64 1.43 8.10 -17.07
C SER A 64 1.67 6.82 -16.27
N ALA A 65 0.69 5.91 -16.30
CA ALA A 65 0.75 4.68 -15.51
C ALA A 65 -0.12 3.57 -16.11
N ARG A 66 0.34 2.33 -15.99
CA ARG A 66 -0.43 1.13 -16.36
C ARG A 66 -0.03 -0.08 -15.54
N THR A 67 -0.94 -1.01 -15.34
CA THR A 67 -0.62 -2.31 -14.76
C THR A 67 -0.28 -3.32 -15.86
N GLU A 68 0.48 -4.36 -15.53
CA GLU A 68 0.70 -5.51 -16.43
C GLU A 68 -0.08 -6.75 -16.00
N SER A 69 -0.72 -6.71 -14.83
CA SER A 69 -1.55 -7.79 -14.30
C SER A 69 -3.04 -7.49 -14.49
N SER A 70 -3.92 -8.40 -14.05
CA SER A 70 -5.36 -8.14 -13.96
C SER A 70 -5.74 -7.32 -12.72
N ARG A 71 -4.77 -6.95 -11.88
CA ARG A 71 -5.01 -6.10 -10.71
C ARG A 71 -5.19 -4.65 -11.13
N VAL A 72 -5.94 -3.94 -10.31
CA VAL A 72 -6.08 -2.49 -10.41
C VAL A 72 -5.33 -1.82 -9.26
N VAL A 73 -4.83 -0.62 -9.50
CA VAL A 73 -4.13 0.19 -8.51
C VAL A 73 -4.78 1.55 -8.43
N GLU A 74 -5.12 1.97 -7.23
CA GLU A 74 -5.56 3.34 -6.99
C GLU A 74 -4.33 4.24 -6.86
N LEU A 75 -4.31 5.36 -7.59
CA LEU A 75 -3.35 6.44 -7.42
C LEU A 75 -4.06 7.63 -6.76
N TRP A 76 -3.48 8.15 -5.68
CA TRP A 76 -4.11 9.12 -4.79
C TRP A 76 -3.32 10.43 -4.72
N ASP A 77 -4.06 11.52 -4.53
CA ASP A 77 -3.55 12.88 -4.38
C ASP A 77 -2.72 13.06 -3.10
N ASN A 78 -3.20 12.55 -1.96
CA ASN A 78 -2.50 12.68 -0.69
C ASN A 78 -1.66 11.43 -0.35
N HIS A 79 -0.54 11.64 0.35
CA HIS A 79 0.42 10.59 0.72
C HIS A 79 -0.14 9.46 1.62
N ASP A 80 -1.33 9.64 2.19
CA ASP A 80 -2.02 8.71 3.10
C ASP A 80 -3.24 8.01 2.45
N CYS A 81 -3.33 8.05 1.11
CA CYS A 81 -4.44 7.52 0.32
C CYS A 81 -5.79 8.16 0.68
N THR A 82 -5.79 9.48 0.80
CA THR A 82 -6.98 10.32 0.94
C THR A 82 -7.07 11.31 -0.22
N GLY A 83 -8.19 12.03 -0.32
CA GLY A 83 -8.41 13.01 -1.39
C GLY A 83 -8.91 12.38 -2.70
N GLY A 84 -8.54 12.99 -3.82
CA GLY A 84 -8.89 12.50 -5.16
C GLY A 84 -8.08 11.26 -5.56
N ALA A 85 -8.69 10.39 -6.37
CA ALA A 85 -8.01 9.20 -6.88
C ALA A 85 -8.44 8.81 -8.29
N ILE A 86 -7.54 8.11 -8.98
CA ILE A 86 -7.84 7.37 -10.21
C ILE A 86 -7.56 5.89 -10.00
N VAL A 87 -8.24 5.03 -10.75
CA VAL A 87 -8.03 3.58 -10.73
C VAL A 87 -7.34 3.17 -12.03
N VAL A 88 -6.09 2.74 -11.93
CA VAL A 88 -5.25 2.31 -13.05
C VAL A 88 -5.33 0.81 -13.23
N ASP A 89 -5.63 0.36 -14.45
CA ASP A 89 -5.61 -1.04 -14.87
C ASP A 89 -4.62 -1.26 -16.02
N ARG A 90 -4.80 -2.35 -16.78
CA ARG A 90 -3.93 -2.70 -17.91
C ARG A 90 -4.06 -1.75 -19.10
N SER A 91 -5.20 -1.09 -19.27
CA SER A 91 -5.37 -0.04 -20.30
C SER A 91 -4.56 1.21 -19.95
N GLY A 92 -4.50 1.52 -18.65
CA GLY A 92 -3.70 2.60 -18.09
C GLY A 92 -4.19 4.01 -18.43
N TYR A 93 -3.44 5.00 -17.95
CA TYR A 93 -3.62 6.41 -18.27
C TYR A 93 -2.37 6.93 -18.95
N ARG A 94 -2.54 7.45 -20.18
CA ARG A 94 -1.46 8.05 -20.97
C ARG A 94 -1.11 9.47 -20.52
N SER A 95 -2.01 10.12 -19.79
CA SER A 95 -1.81 11.43 -19.19
C SER A 95 -2.59 11.50 -17.87
N ILE A 96 -1.90 11.87 -16.79
CA ILE A 96 -2.44 11.97 -15.42
C ILE A 96 -2.24 13.37 -14.85
N GLY A 97 -1.01 13.90 -14.96
CA GLY A 97 -0.59 15.17 -14.36
C GLY A 97 0.12 15.02 -13.02
N ASN A 98 0.79 16.09 -12.60
CA ASN A 98 1.68 16.13 -11.44
C ASN A 98 0.91 16.31 -10.11
N TRP A 99 0.30 15.24 -9.60
CA TRP A 99 -0.43 15.28 -8.31
C TRP A 99 -0.40 13.96 -7.52
N VAL A 100 0.13 12.87 -8.09
CA VAL A 100 0.08 11.57 -7.43
C VAL A 100 1.11 11.49 -6.30
N SER A 101 0.63 11.23 -5.08
CA SER A 101 1.45 11.09 -3.87
C SER A 101 1.39 9.72 -3.22
N ALA A 102 0.32 8.94 -3.45
CA ALA A 102 0.22 7.59 -2.88
C ALA A 102 -0.44 6.60 -3.83
N TYR A 103 -0.31 5.31 -3.49
CA TYR A 103 -0.96 4.22 -4.21
C TYR A 103 -1.47 3.12 -3.27
N ARG A 104 -2.48 2.39 -3.76
CA ARG A 104 -3.03 1.19 -3.10
C ARG A 104 -3.37 0.12 -4.14
N ILE A 105 -2.80 -1.07 -3.97
CA ILE A 105 -3.04 -2.22 -4.86
C ILE A 105 -4.33 -2.92 -4.43
N ARG A 106 -5.19 -3.28 -5.38
CA ARG A 106 -6.43 -4.03 -5.15
C ARG A 106 -6.35 -5.48 -5.66
#